data_AF-A0A937Y9I1-F1
#
_entry.id   AF-A0A937Y9I1-F1
#
_cell.length_a   1.000
_cell.length_b   1.000
_cell.length_c   1.000
_cell.angle_alpha   90.00
_cell.angle_beta   90.00
_cell.angle_gamma   90.00
#
_symmetry.space_group_name_H-M   'P 1'
#
loop_
_entity.id
_entity.type
_entity.pdbx_description
1 polymer ?
#
loop_
_entity_poly.entity_id
_entity_poly.type
_entity_poly.pdbx_seq_one_letter_code
_entity_poly.pdbx_strand_id
1 'polypeptide(L)' 'LMRSLDFGETWQRFDKVQPHGTLMAVSPHPTDRKQVYVAARYGEVFGTRDEGDSWFELPLSGIQHVYGMACG' A
#
# COMPACT_ATOMS: atom_id res chain seq x y z
N LEU A 1 1.90 -9.81 0.48
CA LEU A 1 1.67 -9.00 -0.75
C LEU A 1 2.54 -9.58 -1.87
N MET A 2 2.26 -9.29 -3.14
CA MET A 2 3.13 -9.65 -4.27
C MET A 2 3.49 -8.39 -5.04
N ARG A 3 4.72 -8.31 -5.56
CA ARG A 3 5.19 -7.20 -6.40
C ARG A 3 5.82 -7.74 -7.68
N SER A 4 5.52 -7.09 -8.79
CA SER A 4 6.19 -7.27 -10.07
C SER A 4 6.98 -5.99 -10.41
N LEU A 5 8.09 -6.15 -11.13
CA LEU A 5 8.90 -5.06 -11.69
C LEU A 5 8.94 -5.09 -13.23
N ASP A 6 8.24 -6.05 -13.82
CA ASP A 6 8.25 -6.40 -15.25
C ASP A 6 6.82 -6.45 -15.80
N PHE A 7 5.99 -5.49 -15.39
CA PHE A 7 4.61 -5.33 -15.88
C PHE A 7 3.71 -6.55 -15.67
N GLY A 8 4.00 -7.37 -14.66
CA GLY A 8 3.21 -8.53 -14.27
C GLY A 8 3.68 -9.86 -14.86
N GLU A 9 4.79 -9.89 -15.59
CA GLU A 9 5.37 -11.14 -16.12
C GLU A 9 5.86 -12.06 -15.00
N THR A 10 6.57 -11.52 -14.01
CA THR A 10 6.99 -12.25 -12.82
C THR A 10 6.57 -11.55 -11.53
N TRP A 11 6.27 -12.36 -10.52
CA TRP A 11 5.82 -11.89 -9.22
C TRP A 11 6.72 -12.42 -8.12
N GLN A 12 7.11 -11.53 -7.22
CA GLN A 12 7.90 -11.86 -6.05
C GLN A 12 7.12 -11.54 -4.79
N ARG A 13 7.33 -12.37 -3.77
CA ARG A 13 6.75 -12.15 -2.47
C ARG A 13 7.23 -10.83 -1.89
N PHE A 14 6.28 -10.06 -1.38
CA PHE A 14 6.52 -8.78 -0.74
C PHE A 14 6.04 -8.84 0.70
N ASP A 15 7.01 -8.87 1.62
CA ASP A 15 6.80 -9.09 3.06
C ASP A 15 7.12 -7.85 3.91
N LYS A 16 7.34 -6.68 3.29
CA LYS A 16 7.62 -5.42 4.01
C LYS A 16 6.38 -4.80 4.68
N VAL A 17 5.19 -5.24 4.29
CA VAL A 17 3.90 -4.81 4.85
C VAL A 17 3.10 -6.04 5.22
N GLN A 18 2.59 -6.08 6.45
CA GLN A 18 1.84 -7.20 7.01
C GLN A 18 0.48 -6.70 7.53
N PRO A 19 -0.50 -6.52 6.65
CA PRO A 19 -1.83 -6.11 7.07
C PRO A 19 -2.53 -7.25 7.81
N HIS A 20 -3.30 -6.93 8.86
CA HIS A 20 -4.15 -7.91 9.53
C HIS A 20 -5.34 -8.33 8.65
N GLY A 21 -5.79 -7.43 7.78
CA GLY A 21 -6.91 -7.64 6.87
C GLY A 21 -6.54 -7.79 5.39
N THR A 22 -7.55 -8.01 4.57
CA THR A 22 -7.42 -7.98 3.11
C THR A 22 -7.07 -6.57 2.64
N LEU A 23 -6.09 -6.44 1.74
CA LEU A 23 -5.82 -5.18 1.03
C LEU A 23 -6.98 -4.83 0.10
N MET A 24 -7.49 -3.62 0.23
CA MET A 24 -8.65 -3.12 -0.53
C MET A 24 -8.23 -2.09 -1.59
N ALA A 25 -7.14 -1.35 -1.37
CA ALA A 25 -6.70 -0.29 -2.27
C ALA A 25 -5.18 -0.15 -2.33
N VAL A 26 -4.69 0.25 -3.50
CA VAL A 26 -3.31 0.67 -3.78
C VAL A 26 -3.41 2.03 -4.50
N SER A 27 -2.66 3.01 -4.02
CA SER A 27 -2.68 4.39 -4.52
C SER A 27 -1.24 4.87 -4.72
N PRO A 28 -0.67 4.72 -5.93
CA PRO A 28 0.60 5.34 -6.28
C PRO A 28 0.42 6.84 -6.48
N HIS A 29 1.42 7.64 -6.09
CA HIS A 29 1.39 9.08 -6.30
C HIS A 29 1.51 9.42 -7.80
N PRO A 30 0.71 10.36 -8.33
CA PRO A 30 0.59 10.58 -9.77
C PRO A 30 1.88 11.08 -10.44
N THR A 31 2.75 11.77 -9.71
CA THR A 31 3.99 12.38 -10.25
C THR A 31 5.26 11.97 -9.52
N ASP A 32 5.15 11.31 -8.37
CA ASP A 32 6.30 10.97 -7.51
C ASP A 32 6.28 9.47 -7.26
N ARG A 33 6.98 8.73 -8.12
CA ARG A 33 7.06 7.27 -8.07
C ARG A 33 7.61 6.73 -6.74
N LYS A 34 8.24 7.57 -5.90
CA LYS A 34 8.71 7.16 -4.58
C LYS A 34 7.59 6.93 -3.59
N GLN A 35 6.41 7.48 -3.86
CA GLN A 35 5.28 7.46 -2.96
C GLN A 35 4.19 6.49 -3.42
N VAL A 36 3.87 5.54 -2.55
CA VAL A 36 2.76 4.61 -2.73
C VAL A 36 2.10 4.39 -1.38
N TYR A 37 0.77 4.38 -1.36
CA TYR A 37 -0.02 4.07 -0.18
C TYR A 37 -0.92 2.86 -0.45
N VAL A 38 -1.06 1.99 0.54
CA VAL A 38 -1.97 0.83 0.48
C VAL A 38 -2.88 0.83 1.70
N ALA A 39 -4.13 0.43 1.51
CA ALA A 39 -5.09 0.28 2.59
C ALA A 39 -5.63 -1.13 2.67
N ALA A 40 -5.77 -1.62 3.89
CA ALA A 40 -6.43 -2.87 4.21
C ALA A 40 -7.74 -2.62 4.96
N ARG A 41 -8.44 -3.71 5.27
CA ARG A 41 -9.58 -3.67 6.20
C ARG A 41 -9.17 -3.11 7.56
N TYR A 42 -10.16 -2.71 8.35
CA TYR A 42 -9.97 -2.21 9.71
C TYR A 42 -9.18 -0.89 9.79
N GLY A 43 -9.20 -0.11 8.70
CA GLY A 43 -8.57 1.21 8.67
C GLY A 43 -7.03 1.16 8.64
N GLU A 44 -6.43 0.00 8.38
CA GLU A 44 -4.99 -0.12 8.26
C GLU A 44 -4.51 0.57 6.97
N VAL A 45 -3.64 1.56 7.10
CA VAL A 45 -3.01 2.23 5.95
C VAL A 45 -1.51 2.17 6.12
N PHE A 46 -0.81 1.85 5.04
CA PHE A 46 0.64 1.79 4.98
C PHE A 46 1.12 2.69 3.84
N GLY A 47 2.23 3.39 4.04
CA GLY A 47 2.82 4.27 3.03
C GLY A 47 4.32 4.06 2.90
N THR A 48 4.85 4.38 1.72
CA THR A 48 6.28 4.51 1.44
C THR A 48 6.57 5.87 0.82
N ARG A 49 7.81 6.35 0.99
CA ARG A 49 8.35 7.57 0.36
C ARG A 49 9.71 7.34 -0.30
N ASP A 50 10.08 6.08 -0.49
CA ASP A 50 11.39 5.64 -0.96
C ASP A 50 11.30 4.42 -1.90
N GLU A 51 10.34 4.45 -2.83
CA GLU A 51 10.15 3.39 -3.85
C GLU A 51 9.85 2.00 -3.24
N GLY A 52 9.34 1.98 -2.00
CA GLY A 52 9.01 0.77 -1.26
C GLY A 52 10.20 0.14 -0.52
N ASP A 53 11.27 0.90 -0.30
CA ASP A 53 12.41 0.45 0.51
C ASP A 53 12.04 0.33 1.98
N SER A 54 11.34 1.33 2.52
CA SER A 54 10.75 1.34 3.85
C SER A 54 9.26 1.71 3.81
N TRP A 55 8.54 1.28 4.84
CA TRP A 55 7.11 1.52 4.99
C TRP A 55 6.79 2.01 6.39
N PHE A 56 5.83 2.92 6.49
CA PHE A 56 5.30 3.45 7.73
C PHE A 56 3.78 3.23 7.79
N GLU A 57 3.25 3.16 9.01
CA GLU A 57 1.84 2.90 9.28
C GLU A 57 1.09 4.22 9.58
N LEU A 58 -0.13 4.33 9.05
CA LEU A 58 -1.06 5.46 9.27
C LEU A 58 -2.46 4.93 9.60
N PRO A 59 -2.65 4.18 10.70
CA PRO A 59 -3.94 3.57 11.01
C PRO A 59 -5.04 4.62 11.21
N LEU A 60 -6.19 4.39 10.57
CA LEU A 60 -7.38 5.21 10.71
C LEU A 60 -8.30 4.64 11.79
N SER A 61 -8.41 5.34 12.91
CA SER A 61 -9.25 4.91 14.04
C SER A 61 -10.73 5.01 13.72
N GLY A 62 -11.50 4.00 14.14
CA GLY A 62 -12.96 3.96 13.96
C GLY A 62 -13.43 3.61 12.53
N ILE A 63 -12.50 3.28 11.63
CA ILE A 63 -12.80 2.92 10.24
C ILE A 63 -12.77 1.40 10.07
N GLN A 64 -13.85 0.81 9.53
CA GLN A 64 -13.88 -0.62 9.20
C GLN A 64 -13.43 -0.92 7.77
N HIS A 65 -13.75 -0.03 6.83
CA HIS A 65 -13.51 -0.24 5.40
C HIS A 65 -12.97 1.03 4.75
N VAL A 66 -11.95 0.87 3.91
CA VAL A 66 -11.42 1.89 3.02
C VAL A 66 -11.71 1.45 1.59
N TYR A 67 -12.51 2.23 0.86
CA TYR A 67 -12.94 1.87 -0.51
C TYR A 67 -12.13 2.57 -1.61
N GLY A 68 -11.47 3.67 -1.29
CA GLY A 68 -10.67 4.44 -2.24
C GLY A 68 -9.67 5.30 -1.51
N MET A 69 -8.52 5.52 -2.15
CA MET A 69 -7.46 6.38 -1.65
C MET A 69 -6.86 7.19 -2.78
N ALA A 70 -6.59 8.46 -2.50
CA ALA A 70 -5.80 9.33 -3.35
C ALA A 70 -4.67 9.93 -2.51
N CYS A 71 -3.50 10.07 -3.12
CA CYS A 71 -2.35 10.77 -2.52
C CYS A 71 -1.88 11.87 -3.48
N GLY A 72 -1.32 12.94 -2.90
CA GLY A 72 -0.85 14.14 -3.59
C GLY A 72 0.16 14.90 -2.77
#